data_AF-A0A529N8I2-F1
#
_entry.id   AF-A0A529N8I2-F1
#
_cell.length_a   1.000
_cell.length_b   1.000
_cell.length_c   1.000
_cell.angle_alpha   90.00
_cell.angle_beta   90.00
_cell.angle_gamma   90.00
#
_symmetry.space_group_name_H-M   'P 1'
#
loop_
_entity.id
_entity.type
_entity.pdbx_description
1 polymer ?
#
loop_
_entity_poly.entity_id
_entity_poly.type
_entity_poly.pdbx_seq_one_letter_code
_entity_poly.pdbx_strand_id
1 'polypeptide(L)'
;IEDVFPQQRFLATRAKPGHPDAWLTNQLISDFVPQDFVSRYVFNKPGFYSDYDGFSDAWRSHVVDVLKTTYLKDKVAFRTRLYGLTD
;
A
#
# COMPACT_ATOMS: atom_id res chain seq x y z
N ILE A 1 -7.89 15.00 -1.23
CA ILE A 1 -8.92 14.35 -0.38
C ILE A 1 -10.26 15.06 -0.48
N GLU A 2 -10.26 16.38 -0.72
CA GLU A 2 -11.48 17.20 -0.86
C GLU A 2 -12.33 16.74 -2.06
N ASP A 3 -11.68 16.34 -3.17
CA ASP A 3 -12.34 15.81 -4.37
C ASP A 3 -12.79 14.35 -4.27
N VAL A 4 -12.61 13.70 -3.11
CA VAL A 4 -13.01 12.30 -2.90
C VAL A 4 -14.32 12.28 -2.11
N PHE A 5 -15.31 11.54 -2.62
CA PHE A 5 -16.58 11.32 -1.93
C PHE A 5 -16.33 10.87 -0.47
N PRO A 6 -17.05 11.43 0.52
CA PRO A 6 -16.76 11.16 1.93
C PRO A 6 -16.63 9.67 2.28
N GLN A 7 -17.47 8.82 1.70
CA GLN A 7 -17.50 7.37 1.93
C GLN A 7 -16.26 6.64 1.37
N GLN A 8 -15.54 7.26 0.43
CA GLN A 8 -14.35 6.70 -0.23
C GLN A 8 -13.04 7.27 0.31
N ARG A 9 -13.08 8.29 1.18
CA ARG A 9 -11.87 8.97 1.67
C ARG A 9 -10.90 8.04 2.36
N PHE A 10 -11.39 7.03 3.06
CA PHE A 10 -10.55 6.05 3.74
C PHE A 10 -9.63 5.29 2.77
N LEU A 11 -10.08 5.03 1.53
CA LEU A 11 -9.28 4.38 0.48
C LEU A 11 -8.02 5.18 0.10
N ALA A 12 -8.09 6.50 0.22
CA ALA A 12 -7.01 7.43 -0.15
C ALA A 12 -6.27 8.00 1.07
N THR A 13 -6.66 7.64 2.30
CA THR A 13 -6.04 8.15 3.53
C THR A 13 -4.75 7.40 3.82
N ARG A 14 -3.74 8.10 4.35
CA ARG A 14 -2.45 7.57 4.80
C ARG A 14 -2.12 8.11 6.18
N ALA A 15 -1.19 7.45 6.87
CA ALA A 15 -0.67 7.95 8.12
C ALA A 15 -0.05 9.34 7.95
N LYS A 16 -0.11 10.17 9.00
CA LYS A 16 0.51 11.49 8.99
C LYS A 16 2.05 11.35 8.85
N PRO A 17 2.67 11.97 7.83
CA PRO A 17 4.12 11.99 7.71
C PRO A 17 4.83 12.50 8.97
N GLY A 18 5.92 11.85 9.36
CA GLY A 18 6.70 12.20 10.56
C GLY A 18 6.09 11.80 11.90
N HIS A 19 4.90 11.18 11.92
CA HIS A 19 4.36 10.60 13.15
C HIS A 19 5.16 9.34 13.56
N PRO A 20 5.48 9.13 14.85
CA PRO A 20 6.24 7.95 15.30
C PRO A 20 5.62 6.62 14.84
N ASP A 21 4.28 6.54 14.90
CA ASP A 21 3.54 5.34 14.49
C ASP A 21 3.11 5.32 13.02
N ALA A 22 3.75 6.10 12.14
CA ALA A 22 3.34 6.17 10.73
C ALA A 22 3.39 4.80 10.02
N TRP A 23 4.38 3.97 10.34
CA TRP A 23 4.49 2.61 9.84
C TRP A 23 3.32 1.72 10.30
N LEU A 24 3.08 1.67 11.61
CA LEU A 24 1.98 0.89 12.20
C LEU A 24 0.62 1.36 11.65
N THR A 25 0.41 2.67 11.56
CA THR A 25 -0.85 3.23 11.07
C THR A 25 -1.10 2.85 9.60
N ASN A 26 -0.08 2.92 8.74
CA ASN A 26 -0.22 2.48 7.35
C ASN A 26 -0.42 0.97 7.22
N GLN A 27 0.19 0.16 8.12
CA GLN A 27 -0.08 -1.28 8.19
C GLN A 27 -1.55 -1.54 8.51
N LEU A 28 -2.10 -0.90 9.56
CA LEU A 28 -3.51 -1.03 9.93
C LEU A 28 -4.44 -0.57 8.80
N ILE A 29 -4.16 0.57 8.16
CA ILE A 29 -4.94 1.03 7.00
C ILE A 29 -4.91 -0.03 5.87
N SER A 30 -3.76 -0.64 5.62
CA SER A 30 -3.63 -1.65 4.55
C SER A 30 -4.45 -2.92 4.80
N ASP A 31 -4.80 -3.24 6.05
CA ASP A 31 -5.69 -4.36 6.39
C ASP A 31 -7.13 -4.13 5.96
N PHE A 32 -7.59 -2.88 6.01
CA PHE A 32 -8.96 -2.51 5.64
C PHE A 32 -9.13 -2.18 4.15
N VAL A 33 -8.04 -2.07 3.39
CA VAL A 33 -8.04 -1.68 1.97
C VAL A 33 -7.31 -2.75 1.14
N PRO A 34 -7.80 -4.01 1.13
CA PRO A 34 -7.08 -5.14 0.52
C PRO A 34 -6.89 -5.00 -0.99
N GLN A 35 -7.78 -4.27 -1.67
CA GLN A 35 -7.64 -3.95 -3.10
C GLN A 35 -6.42 -3.10 -3.44
N ASP A 36 -5.86 -2.35 -2.47
CA ASP A 36 -4.59 -1.63 -2.64
C ASP A 36 -3.42 -2.57 -2.30
N PHE A 37 -3.19 -3.54 -3.18
CA PHE A 37 -2.17 -4.56 -3.01
C PHE A 37 -0.74 -3.98 -2.94
N VAL A 38 -0.53 -2.77 -3.46
CA VAL A 38 0.78 -2.10 -3.35
C VAL A 38 1.01 -1.64 -1.93
N SER A 39 0.07 -0.90 -1.33
CA SER A 39 0.15 -0.53 0.09
C SER A 39 0.23 -1.77 0.99
N ARG A 40 -0.56 -2.80 0.69
CA ARG A 40 -0.52 -4.06 1.44
C ARG A 40 0.85 -4.75 1.34
N TYR A 41 1.47 -4.79 0.16
CA TYR A 41 2.83 -5.32 0.01
C TYR A 41 3.88 -4.52 0.80
N VAL A 42 3.73 -3.19 0.89
CA VAL A 42 4.67 -2.31 1.59
C VAL A 42 4.57 -2.48 3.10
N PHE A 43 3.36 -2.46 3.67
CA PHE A 43 3.15 -2.36 5.11
C PHE A 43 2.68 -3.66 5.78
N ASN A 44 2.02 -4.56 5.07
CA ASN A 44 1.57 -5.85 5.59
C ASN A 44 1.89 -7.01 4.64
N LYS A 45 3.17 -7.37 4.56
CA LYS A 45 3.62 -8.51 3.73
C LYS A 45 2.89 -9.83 4.06
N PRO A 46 2.71 -10.24 5.34
CA PRO A 46 1.95 -11.45 5.65
C PRO A 46 0.53 -11.42 5.06
N GLY A 47 -0.19 -10.31 5.24
CA GLY A 47 -1.52 -10.13 4.69
C GLY A 47 -1.53 -10.16 3.16
N PHE A 48 -0.57 -9.51 2.51
CA PHE A 48 -0.43 -9.54 1.05
C PHE A 48 -0.26 -10.97 0.54
N TYR A 49 0.64 -11.76 1.12
CA TYR A 49 0.90 -13.12 0.65
C TYR A 49 -0.31 -14.04 0.89
N SER A 50 -1.05 -13.81 2.00
CA SER A 50 -2.31 -14.51 2.24
C SER A 50 -3.34 -14.27 1.13
N ASP A 51 -3.45 -13.05 0.58
CA ASP A 51 -4.35 -12.84 -0.57
C ASP A 51 -3.77 -13.38 -1.86
N TYR A 52 -2.46 -13.17 -2.06
CA TYR A 52 -1.73 -13.55 -3.27
C TYR A 52 -1.85 -15.05 -3.56
N ASP A 53 -1.86 -15.87 -2.51
CA ASP A 53 -2.07 -17.31 -2.59
C ASP A 53 -3.45 -17.68 -3.16
N GLY A 54 -4.46 -16.82 -3.01
CA GLY A 54 -5.80 -16.98 -3.58
C GLY A 54 -5.98 -16.38 -4.98
N PHE A 55 -5.00 -15.64 -5.51
CA PHE A 55 -5.12 -14.96 -6.80
C PHE A 55 -4.99 -15.91 -7.98
N SER A 56 -5.71 -15.61 -9.07
CA SER A 56 -5.52 -16.29 -10.36
C SER A 56 -4.14 -15.97 -10.95
N ASP A 57 -3.59 -16.86 -11.78
CA ASP A 57 -2.25 -16.68 -12.36
C ASP A 57 -2.14 -15.41 -13.22
N ALA A 58 -3.20 -15.05 -13.95
CA ALA A 58 -3.27 -13.81 -14.71
C ALA A 58 -3.18 -12.59 -13.78
N TRP A 59 -3.88 -12.63 -12.64
CA TRP A 59 -3.86 -11.54 -11.68
C TRP A 59 -2.53 -11.45 -10.93
N ARG A 60 -1.94 -12.59 -10.56
CA ARG A 60 -0.58 -12.64 -9.99
C ARG A 60 0.45 -12.00 -10.90
N SER A 61 0.42 -12.32 -12.20
CA SER A 61 1.30 -11.72 -13.20
C SER A 61 1.16 -10.19 -13.21
N HIS A 62 -0.08 -9.69 -13.25
CA HIS A 62 -0.35 -8.26 -13.20
C HIS A 62 0.19 -7.59 -11.92
N VAL A 63 -0.09 -8.17 -10.75
CA VAL A 63 0.37 -7.67 -9.45
C VAL A 63 1.90 -7.59 -9.40
N VAL A 64 2.58 -8.65 -9.87
CA VAL A 64 4.05 -8.69 -9.93
C VAL A 64 4.59 -7.59 -10.85
N ASP A 65 4.01 -7.39 -12.02
CA ASP A 65 4.45 -6.36 -12.96
C ASP A 65 4.24 -4.95 -12.40
N VAL A 66 3.11 -4.69 -11.75
CA VAL A 66 2.86 -3.41 -11.06
C VAL A 66 3.88 -3.20 -9.95
N LEU A 67 4.14 -4.19 -9.09
CA LEU A 67 5.12 -4.06 -8.00
C LEU A 67 6.52 -3.78 -8.53
N LYS A 68 6.95 -4.46 -9.61
CA LYS A 68 8.26 -4.26 -10.26
C LYS A 68 8.41 -2.85 -10.82
N THR A 69 7.36 -2.32 -11.45
CA THR A 69 7.41 -1.02 -12.15
C THR A 69 7.14 0.17 -11.22
N THR A 70 6.54 -0.07 -10.05
CA THR A 70 6.21 0.95 -9.05
C THR A 70 7.14 0.90 -7.83
N TYR A 71 6.76 0.16 -6.78
CA TYR A 71 7.44 0.14 -5.49
C TYR A 71 8.86 -0.44 -5.55
N LEU A 72 9.05 -1.56 -6.24
CA LEU A 72 10.33 -2.28 -6.25
C LEU A 72 11.40 -1.57 -7.09
N LYS A 73 11.00 -0.65 -7.99
CA LYS A 73 11.93 0.15 -8.81
C LYS A 73 12.79 1.07 -7.95
N ASP A 74 12.18 1.76 -7.00
CA ASP A 74 12.87 2.58 -6.00
C ASP A 74 12.01 2.68 -4.74
N LYS A 75 12.34 1.83 -3.77
CA LYS A 75 11.56 1.71 -2.52
C LYS A 75 11.66 2.96 -1.66
N VAL A 76 12.80 3.63 -1.64
CA VAL A 76 13.01 4.81 -0.80
C VAL A 76 12.26 5.98 -1.42
N ALA A 77 12.46 6.25 -2.70
CA ALA A 77 11.75 7.34 -3.38
C ALA A 77 10.23 7.13 -3.35
N PHE A 78 9.75 5.90 -3.52
CA PHE A 78 8.33 5.56 -3.42
C PHE A 78 7.75 5.87 -2.03
N ARG A 79 8.43 5.40 -0.97
CA ARG A 79 8.04 5.63 0.43
C ARG A 79 8.05 7.11 0.80
N THR A 80 9.10 7.82 0.42
CA THR A 80 9.22 9.28 0.63
C THR A 80 8.08 10.03 -0.07
N ARG A 81 7.82 9.73 -1.35
CA ARG A 81 6.82 10.45 -2.15
C ARG A 81 5.39 10.23 -1.67
N LEU A 82 5.02 8.99 -1.35
CA LEU A 82 3.61 8.65 -1.07
C LEU A 82 3.25 8.60 0.40
N TYR A 83 4.23 8.40 1.29
CA TYR A 83 3.99 8.23 2.73
C TYR A 83 4.82 9.17 3.59
N GLY A 84 5.76 9.92 3.00
CA GLY A 84 6.67 10.80 3.75
C GLY A 84 7.60 10.03 4.71
N LEU A 85 7.90 8.77 4.39
CA LEU A 85 8.81 7.92 5.17
C LEU A 85 10.20 8.00 4.55
N THR A 86 11.16 8.59 5.27
CA THR A 86 12.51 8.91 4.77
C THR A 86 13.62 8.08 5.44
N ASP A 87 13.24 7.03 6.13
CA ASP A 87 14.11 6.11 6.87
C ASP A 87 14.73 5.00 6.00
#